data_AF-A0A917MT86-F1
#
_entry.id   AF-A0A917MT86-F1
#
_cell.length_a   1.000
_cell.length_b   1.000
_cell.length_c   1.000
_cell.angle_alpha   90.00
_cell.angle_beta   90.00
_cell.angle_gamma   90.00
#
_symmetry.space_group_name_H-M   'P 1'
#
loop_
_entity.id
_entity.type
_entity.pdbx_description
1 polymer ?
#
loop_
_entity_poly.entity_id
_entity_poly.type
_entity_poly.pdbx_seq_one_letter_code
_entity_poly.pdbx_strand_id
1 'polypeptide(L)' 'MAMQDWIGRLDAFLQFNDYVVLKDAGKISHEIARSLAENEYEQFRKEQDAAFRSDFDKSLPEWKDGLDELVKGVKNNNDK' A
#
# COMPACT_ATOMS: atom_id res chain seq x y z
N MET A 1 4.25 -36.51 -30.93
CA MET A 1 4.01 -36.03 -29.56
C MET A 1 3.99 -34.52 -29.61
N ALA A 2 2.91 -33.91 -29.15
CA ALA A 2 2.74 -32.47 -29.14
C ALA A 2 3.16 -31.89 -27.77
N MET A 3 3.47 -30.60 -27.74
CA MET A 3 3.78 -29.89 -26.50
C MET A 3 2.65 -30.01 -25.46
N GLN A 4 1.40 -30.14 -25.92
CA GLN A 4 0.21 -30.43 -25.10
C GLN A 4 0.32 -31.73 -24.29
N ASP A 5 0.90 -32.79 -24.87
CA ASP A 5 1.03 -34.08 -24.19
C ASP A 5 2.04 -34.02 -23.02
N TRP A 6 3.03 -33.12 -23.12
CA TRP A 6 4.03 -32.90 -22.08
C TRP A 6 3.48 -32.15 -20.87
N ILE A 7 2.57 -31.21 -21.09
CA ILE A 7 1.90 -30.45 -20.01
C ILE A 7 1.11 -31.42 -19.12
N GLY A 8 0.31 -32.31 -19.72
CA GLY A 8 -0.47 -33.29 -18.95
C GLY A 8 0.38 -34.27 -18.14
N ARG A 9 1.55 -34.66 -18.66
CA ARG A 9 2.49 -35.53 -17.92
C ARG A 9 3.15 -34.80 -16.74
N LEU A 10 3.50 -33.53 -16.90
CA LEU A 10 4.08 -32.72 -15.84
C LEU A 10 3.07 -32.48 -14.71
N ASP A 11 1.83 -32.14 -15.04
CA ASP A 11 0.76 -31.94 -14.07
C ASP A 11 0.47 -33.21 -13.26
N ALA A 12 0.44 -34.37 -13.92
CA ALA A 12 0.30 -35.66 -13.25
C ALA A 12 1.48 -35.97 -12.32
N PHE A 13 2.71 -35.63 -12.73
CA PHE A 13 3.90 -35.79 -11.90
C PHE A 13 3.89 -34.87 -10.67
N LEU A 14 3.43 -33.62 -10.82
CA LEU A 14 3.30 -32.68 -9.72
C LEU A 14 2.22 -33.13 -8.72
N GLN A 15 1.05 -33.57 -9.21
CA GLN A 15 -0.01 -34.11 -8.37
C GLN A 15 0.41 -35.38 -7.61
N PHE A 16 1.21 -36.24 -8.25
CA PHE A 16 1.73 -37.45 -7.61
C PHE A 16 2.68 -37.15 -6.44
N ASN A 17 3.36 -36.01 -6.45
CA ASN A 17 4.25 -35.56 -5.38
C ASN A 17 3.54 -34.61 -4.38
N ASP A 18 2.20 -34.60 -4.36
CA ASP A 18 1.36 -33.72 -3.53
C ASP A 18 1.64 -32.21 -3.71
N TYR A 19 2.24 -31.81 -4.83
CA TYR A 19 2.34 -30.40 -5.17
C TYR A 19 1.01 -29.89 -5.71
N VAL A 20 0.55 -28.77 -5.16
CA VAL A 20 -0.65 -28.08 -5.65
C VAL A 20 -0.35 -27.51 -7.03
N VAL A 21 -0.91 -28.14 -8.06
CA VAL A 21 -0.86 -27.62 -9.43
C VAL A 21 -1.78 -26.40 -9.52
N LEU A 22 -1.22 -25.28 -9.97
CA LEU A 22 -1.94 -24.01 -10.11
C LEU A 22 -2.86 -24.07 -11.34
N LYS A 23 -4.08 -24.58 -11.17
CA LYS A 23 -5.07 -24.84 -12.24
C LYS A 23 -5.53 -23.59 -13.01
N ASP A 24 -5.36 -22.42 -12.41
CA ASP A 24 -5.91 -21.16 -12.90
C ASP A 24 -4.81 -20.11 -13.17
N ALA A 25 -3.56 -20.57 -13.31
CA ALA A 25 -2.42 -19.72 -13.65
C ALA A 25 -2.72 -18.93 -14.94
N GLY A 26 -2.97 -17.63 -14.82
CA GLY A 26 -3.28 -16.76 -15.96
C GLY A 26 -4.74 -16.80 -16.47
N LYS A 27 -5.69 -17.40 -15.75
CA LYS A 27 -7.13 -17.38 -16.13
C LYS A 27 -7.78 -16.01 -16.05
N ILE A 28 -7.17 -15.08 -15.33
CA ILE A 28 -7.69 -13.72 -15.20
C ILE A 28 -7.30 -12.94 -16.45
N SER A 29 -8.30 -12.62 -17.27
CA SER A 29 -8.15 -11.67 -18.39
C SER A 29 -7.55 -10.36 -17.87
N HIS A 30 -6.70 -9.71 -18.67
CA HIS A 30 -6.12 -8.40 -18.36
C HIS A 30 -7.18 -7.37 -17.90
N GLU A 31 -8.38 -7.43 -18.48
CA GLU A 31 -9.50 -6.55 -18.11
C GLU A 31 -10.01 -6.83 -16.70
N ILE A 32 -10.13 -8.11 -16.32
CA ILE A 32 -10.57 -8.52 -14.99
C ILE A 32 -9.51 -8.16 -13.95
N ALA A 33 -8.23 -8.37 -14.28
CA ALA A 33 -7.12 -7.99 -13.42
C ALA A 33 -7.08 -6.48 -13.17
N ARG A 34 -7.30 -5.67 -14.22
CA ARG A 34 -7.37 -4.21 -14.12
C ARG A 34 -8.54 -3.78 -13.25
N SER A 35 -9.74 -4.30 -13.50
CA SER A 35 -10.93 -3.93 -12.72
C SER A 35 -10.79 -4.28 -11.24
N LEU A 36 -10.17 -5.43 -10.93
CA LEU A 36 -9.89 -5.81 -9.55
C LEU A 36 -8.88 -4.84 -8.91
N ALA A 37 -7.79 -4.52 -9.62
CA ALA A 37 -6.77 -3.59 -9.13
C ALA A 37 -7.34 -2.17 -8.88
N GLU A 38 -8.20 -1.68 -9.77
CA GLU A 38 -8.88 -0.39 -9.62
C GLU A 38 -9.79 -0.38 -8.38
N ASN A 39 -10.57 -1.44 -8.16
CA ASN A 39 -11.46 -1.56 -7.01
C ASN A 39 -10.70 -1.61 -5.67
N GLU A 40 -9.65 -2.42 -5.58
CA GLU A 40 -8.81 -2.49 -4.37
C GLU A 40 -8.11 -1.15 -4.10
N TYR A 41 -7.65 -0.47 -5.16
CA TYR A 41 -7.02 0.85 -5.02
C TYR A 41 -7.99 1.91 -4.50
N GLU A 42 -9.26 1.89 -4.92
CA GLU A 42 -10.25 2.85 -4.41
C GLU A 42 -10.50 2.72 -2.91
N GLN A 43 -10.45 1.50 -2.37
CA GLN A 43 -10.56 1.27 -0.93
C GLN A 43 -9.31 1.77 -0.20
N PHE A 44 -8.13 1.37 -0.67
CA PHE A 44 -6.86 1.79 -0.10
C PHE A 44 -6.68 3.32 -0.11
N ARG A 45 -7.06 4.00 -1.20
CA ARG A 45 -6.94 5.46 -1.32
C ARG A 45 -7.72 6.19 -0.21
N LYS A 46 -8.91 5.72 0.16
CA LYS A 46 -9.71 6.35 1.23
C LYS A 46 -8.99 6.29 2.58
N GLU A 47 -8.39 5.14 2.88
CA GLU A 47 -7.61 4.97 4.11
C GLU A 47 -6.33 5.80 4.08
N GLN A 48 -5.64 5.83 2.94
CA GLN A 48 -4.43 6.63 2.75
C GLN A 48 -4.72 8.13 2.89
N ASP A 49 -5.78 8.63 2.28
CA ASP A 49 -6.19 10.04 2.36
C ASP A 49 -6.56 10.41 3.81
N ALA A 50 -7.23 9.53 4.55
CA ALA A 50 -7.56 9.74 5.95
C ALA A 50 -6.31 9.71 6.86
N ALA A 51 -5.33 8.87 6.55
CA ALA A 51 -4.07 8.77 7.27
C ALA A 51 -3.03 9.81 6.80
N PHE A 52 -3.33 10.58 5.75
CA PHE A 52 -2.38 11.53 5.19
C PHE A 52 -2.13 12.67 6.16
N ARG A 53 -0.89 12.75 6.63
CA ARG A 53 -0.38 13.87 7.42
C ARG A 53 0.68 14.60 6.61
N SER A 54 0.35 15.82 6.20
CA SER A 54 1.27 16.68 5.44
C SER A 54 2.54 16.93 6.26
N ASP A 55 3.68 17.08 5.59
CA ASP A 55 4.93 17.44 6.26
C ASP A 55 4.84 18.82 6.94
N PHE A 56 3.95 19.68 6.43
CA PHE A 56 3.56 20.91 7.10
C PHE A 56 2.85 20.65 8.45
N ASP A 57 1.93 19.68 8.50
CA ASP A 57 1.22 19.32 9.72
C ASP A 57 2.13 18.63 10.75
N LYS A 58 3.27 18.12 10.29
CA LYS A 58 4.33 17.56 11.16
C LYS A 58 5.21 18.66 11.74
N SER A 59 5.44 19.77 11.05
CA SER A 59 6.29 20.88 11.52
C SER A 59 5.54 21.94 12.34
N LEU A 60 4.20 21.99 12.27
CA LEU A 60 3.37 22.90 13.08
C LEU A 60 3.65 22.86 14.61
N PRO A 61 3.88 21.70 15.25
CA PRO A 61 4.21 21.65 16.68
C PRO A 61 5.52 22.35 17.00
N GLU A 62 6.57 22.12 16.21
CA GLU A 62 7.89 22.74 16.38
C GLU A 62 7.81 24.27 16.27
N TRP A 63 6.99 24.76 15.32
CA TRP A 63 6.78 26.19 15.14
C TRP A 63 5.98 26.82 16.28
N LYS A 64 5.00 26.09 16.84
CA LYS A 64 4.24 26.54 18.02
C LYS A 64 5.13 26.64 19.25
N ASP A 65 6.00 25.64 19.48
CA ASP A 65 6.91 25.65 20.62
C ASP A 65 7.89 26.84 20.54
N GLY A 66 8.45 27.09 19.34
CA GLY A 66 9.31 28.25 19.10
C GLY A 66 8.57 29.59 19.29
N LEU A 67 7.30 29.68 18.88
CA LEU A 67 6.48 30.88 19.07
C LEU A 67 6.19 31.13 20.55
N ASP A 68 5.87 30.08 21.32
CA ASP A 68 5.60 30.17 22.76
C ASP A 68 6.83 30.62 23.56
N GLU A 69 8.03 30.18 23.17
CA GLU A 69 9.29 30.67 23.78
C GLU A 69 9.52 32.15 23.48
N LEU A 70 9.30 32.60 22.25
CA LEU A 70 9.42 34.01 21.88
C LEU A 70 8.43 34.89 22.65
N VAL A 71 7.17 34.45 22.77
CA VAL A 71 6.12 35.18 23.52
C VAL A 71 6.45 35.30 25.01
N LYS A 72 7.01 34.24 25.62
CA LYS A 72 7.50 34.28 27.02
C LYS A 72 8.67 35.25 27.18
N GLY A 73 9.61 35.27 26.22
CA GLY A 73 10.73 36.21 26.22
C GLY A 73 10.29 37.68 26.14
N VAL A 74 9.28 37.98 25.32
CA VAL A 74 8.72 39.34 25.20
C VAL A 74 8.02 39.78 26.48
N LYS A 75 7.23 38.91 27.14
CA LYS A 75 6.57 39.24 28.42
C LYS A 75 7.58 39.52 29.53
N ASN A 76 8.61 38.67 29.66
CA ASN A 76 9.65 38.84 30.68
C ASN A 76 10.50 40.11 30.49
N ASN A 77 10.60 40.65 29.27
CA ASN A 77 11.27 41.92 29.00
C ASN A 77 10.38 43.14 29.26
N ASN A 78 9.05 42.98 29.32
CA ASN A 78 8.11 44.06 29.59
C ASN A 78 7.73 44.16 31.08
N ASP A 79 8.00 43.12 31.88
CA ASP A 79 7.78 43.07 33.34
C ASP A 79 9.00 43.55 34.16
N LYS A 80 10.03 44.10 33.50
CA LYS A 80 11.19 44.80 34.12
C LYS A 80 11.19 46.27 33.75
#